data_AF-A0A2W2CTF3-F1
#
_entry.id   AF-A0A2W2CTF3-F1
#
_cell.length_a   1.000
_cell.length_b   1.000
_cell.length_c   1.000
_cell.angle_alpha   90.00
_cell.angle_beta   90.00
_cell.angle_gamma   90.00
#
_symmetry.space_group_name_H-M   'P 1'
#
loop_
_entity.id
_entity.type
_entity.pdbx_description
1 polymer ?
#
loop_
_entity_poly.entity_id
_entity_poly.type
_entity_poly.pdbx_seq_one_letter_code
_entity_poly.pdbx_strand_id
1 'polypeptide(L)'
;METGYTVEQLRAAATDAIRAPSLHNVQPWRFRLRDGGIEVLVDPARRLPATDPSGWGARVAGGAALFNLRLALAVAGTPATVRLRPYPAEPDVVARLLPDLPRRP
;
A
#
# COMPACT_ATOMS: atom_id res chain seq x y z
N MET A 1 21.51 -6.14 -11.23
CA MET A 1 20.14 -5.84 -11.72
C MET A 1 19.28 -5.74 -10.49
N GLU A 2 18.83 -4.54 -10.11
CA GLU A 2 17.89 -4.41 -8.99
C GLU A 2 16.56 -5.04 -9.42
N THR A 3 16.26 -6.22 -8.89
CA THR A 3 15.00 -6.91 -9.16
C THR A 3 13.89 -6.16 -8.44
N GLY A 4 13.09 -5.40 -9.18
CA GLY A 4 11.88 -4.76 -8.68
C GLY A 4 10.70 -5.74 -8.55
N TYR A 5 9.62 -5.31 -7.92
CA TYR A 5 8.37 -6.06 -7.95
C TYR A 5 7.78 -6.11 -9.36
N THR A 6 7.15 -7.23 -9.71
CA THR A 6 6.41 -7.38 -10.96
C THR A 6 4.93 -7.01 -10.80
N VAL A 7 4.21 -6.89 -11.92
CA VAL A 7 2.76 -6.66 -11.93
C VAL A 7 2.01 -7.84 -11.32
N GLU A 8 2.49 -9.07 -11.55
CA GLU A 8 1.92 -10.29 -11.00
C GLU A 8 2.05 -10.31 -9.47
N GLN A 9 3.24 -9.97 -8.95
CA GLN A 9 3.46 -9.86 -7.51
C GLN A 9 2.58 -8.78 -6.87
N LEU A 10 2.47 -7.61 -7.53
CA LEU A 10 1.55 -6.57 -7.11
C LEU A 10 0.10 -7.09 -7.06
N ARG A 11 -0.38 -7.73 -8.13
CA ARG A 11 -1.77 -8.21 -8.22
C ARG A 11 -2.07 -9.27 -7.14
N ALA A 12 -1.15 -10.19 -6.93
CA ALA A 12 -1.26 -11.22 -5.91
C ALA A 12 -1.35 -10.58 -4.51
N ALA A 13 -0.37 -9.75 -4.14
CA ALA A 13 -0.37 -9.08 -2.84
C ALA A 13 -1.56 -8.12 -2.64
N ALA A 14 -2.00 -7.45 -3.71
CA ALA A 14 -3.17 -6.57 -3.67
C ALA A 14 -4.46 -7.33 -3.32
N THR A 15 -4.57 -8.62 -3.68
CA THR A 15 -5.74 -9.45 -3.36
C THR A 15 -5.92 -9.62 -1.85
N ASP A 16 -4.83 -9.64 -1.09
CA ASP A 16 -4.86 -9.64 0.37
C ASP A 16 -4.95 -8.23 0.95
N ALA A 17 -4.30 -7.25 0.30
CA ALA A 17 -4.35 -5.86 0.71
C ALA A 17 -5.78 -5.29 0.74
N ILE A 18 -6.61 -5.62 -0.25
CA ILE A 18 -8.01 -5.14 -0.31
C ILE A 18 -8.91 -5.71 0.79
N ARG A 19 -8.47 -6.74 1.52
CA ARG A 19 -9.20 -7.29 2.67
C ARG A 19 -9.05 -6.45 3.93
N ALA A 20 -8.24 -5.38 3.89
CA ALA A 20 -8.12 -4.45 4.99
C ALA A 20 -9.49 -3.80 5.32
N PRO A 21 -9.76 -3.46 6.58
CA PRO A 21 -10.97 -2.72 6.92
C PRO A 21 -10.90 -1.27 6.44
N SER A 22 -12.04 -0.70 6.06
CA SER A 22 -12.18 0.72 5.75
C SER A 22 -13.56 1.24 6.13
N LEU A 23 -13.66 2.54 6.43
CA LEU A 23 -14.92 3.19 6.78
C LEU A 23 -15.94 3.01 5.65
N HIS A 24 -17.15 2.55 5.99
CA HIS A 24 -18.21 2.19 5.03
C HIS A 24 -17.76 1.24 3.89
N ASN A 25 -16.67 0.50 4.09
CA ASN A 25 -16.06 -0.37 3.09
C ASN A 25 -15.73 0.34 1.75
N VAL A 26 -15.45 1.65 1.77
CA VAL A 26 -15.16 2.40 0.54
C VAL A 26 -13.82 2.05 -0.08
N GLN A 27 -12.95 1.37 0.66
CA GLN A 27 -11.65 0.87 0.20
C GLN A 27 -10.84 1.98 -0.49
N PRO A 28 -10.43 3.03 0.25
CA PRO A 28 -9.93 4.27 -0.30
C PRO A 28 -8.45 4.18 -0.70
N TRP A 29 -7.99 3.02 -1.18
CA TRP A 29 -6.59 2.78 -1.55
C TRP A 29 -6.43 2.51 -3.03
N ARG A 30 -5.29 2.93 -3.58
CA ARG A 30 -4.79 2.51 -4.89
C ARG A 30 -3.38 1.98 -4.74
N PHE A 31 -3.06 0.94 -5.51
CA PHE A 31 -1.72 0.39 -5.59
C PHE A 31 -1.12 0.68 -6.96
N ARG A 32 0.10 1.21 -6.99
CA ARG A 32 0.78 1.60 -8.23
C ARG A 32 2.18 0.98 -8.26
N LEU A 33 2.53 0.30 -9.34
CA LEU A 33 3.91 -0.11 -9.58
C LEU A 33 4.67 1.04 -10.26
N ARG A 34 5.79 1.48 -9.67
CA ARG A 34 6.64 2.55 -10.21
C ARG A 34 8.10 2.28 -9.85
N ASP A 35 8.96 2.26 -10.86
CA ASP A 35 10.42 2.07 -10.74
C ASP A 35 10.79 0.90 -9.81
N GLY A 36 10.20 -0.27 -10.08
CA GLY A 36 10.43 -1.51 -9.31
C GLY A 36 9.85 -1.54 -7.90
N GLY A 37 9.17 -0.47 -7.45
CA GLY A 37 8.52 -0.40 -6.14
C GLY A 37 7.00 -0.37 -6.25
N ILE A 38 6.33 -0.82 -5.18
CA ILE A 38 4.87 -0.70 -5.05
C ILE A 38 4.57 0.52 -4.18
N GLU A 39 3.71 1.40 -4.66
CA GLU A 39 3.22 2.56 -3.94
C GLU A 39 1.79 2.31 -3.46
N VAL A 40 1.52 2.69 -2.21
CA VAL A 40 0.18 2.71 -1.63
C VAL A 40 -0.26 4.16 -1.58
N LEU A 41 -1.38 4.45 -2.23
CA LEU A 41 -1.98 5.77 -2.30
C LEU A 41 -3.33 5.77 -1.60
N VAL A 42 -3.70 6.88 -0.96
CA VAL A 42 -5.09 7.17 -0.61
C VAL A 42 -5.77 7.76 -1.84
N ASP A 43 -6.88 7.19 -2.28
CA ASP A 43 -7.63 7.63 -3.46
C ASP A 43 -8.53 8.83 -3.12
N PRO A 44 -8.25 10.04 -3.64
CA PRO A 44 -9.09 11.20 -3.37
C PRO A 44 -10.53 11.03 -3.88
N ALA A 45 -10.74 10.22 -4.91
CA ALA A 45 -12.06 9.96 -5.48
C ALA A 45 -12.96 9.12 -4.56
N ARG A 46 -12.39 8.47 -3.53
CA ARG A 46 -13.09 7.64 -2.54
C ARG A 46 -13.19 8.31 -1.16
N ARG A 47 -12.94 9.62 -1.09
CA ARG A 47 -13.09 10.39 0.16
C ARG A 47 -14.55 10.48 0.58
N LEU A 48 -14.74 10.57 1.90
CA LEU A 48 -16.05 10.65 2.53
C LEU A 48 -16.16 11.97 3.32
N PRO A 49 -16.33 13.13 2.67
CA PRO A 49 -16.24 14.43 3.36
C PRO A 49 -17.26 14.60 4.50
N ALA A 50 -18.40 13.92 4.44
CA ALA A 50 -19.42 13.97 5.49
C ALA A 50 -19.03 13.18 6.77
N THR A 51 -18.35 12.04 6.63
CA THR A 51 -18.05 11.13 7.76
C THR A 51 -16.55 11.03 8.10
N ASP A 52 -15.67 11.48 7.20
CA ASP A 52 -14.22 11.58 7.37
C ASP A 52 -13.69 12.90 6.74
N PRO A 53 -14.08 14.07 7.27
CA PRO A 53 -13.71 15.37 6.70
C PRO A 53 -12.20 15.65 6.69
N SER A 54 -11.44 15.04 7.62
CA SER A 54 -9.98 15.20 7.69
C SER A 54 -9.21 14.17 6.84
N GLY A 55 -9.90 13.18 6.26
CA GLY A 55 -9.29 12.04 5.58
C GLY A 55 -8.47 11.14 6.51
N TRP A 56 -8.65 11.24 7.82
CA TRP A 56 -7.91 10.45 8.80
C TRP A 56 -8.30 8.97 8.70
N GLY A 57 -9.60 8.67 8.58
CA GLY A 57 -10.09 7.32 8.39
C GLY A 57 -9.54 6.69 7.11
N ALA A 58 -9.47 7.46 6.01
CA ALA A 58 -8.88 7.02 4.75
C ALA A 58 -7.38 6.71 4.88
N ARG A 59 -6.61 7.51 5.64
CA ARG A 59 -5.19 7.23 5.92
C ARG A 59 -4.99 6.00 6.80
N VAL A 60 -5.83 5.79 7.82
CA VAL A 60 -5.81 4.59 8.67
C VAL A 60 -6.11 3.34 7.82
N ALA A 61 -7.13 3.41 6.97
CA ALA A 61 -7.47 2.37 6.01
C ALA A 61 -6.29 2.06 5.06
N GLY A 62 -5.61 3.09 4.53
CA GLY A 62 -4.40 2.94 3.73
C GLY A 62 -3.24 2.25 4.48
N GLY A 63 -3.08 2.55 5.78
CA GLY A 63 -2.11 1.88 6.65
C GLY A 63 -2.43 0.39 6.87
N ALA A 64 -3.71 0.06 7.04
CA ALA A 64 -4.15 -1.33 7.16
C ALA A 64 -3.93 -2.11 5.84
N ALA A 65 -4.26 -1.51 4.70
CA ALA A 65 -3.99 -2.10 3.39
C ALA A 65 -2.48 -2.28 3.14
N LEU A 66 -1.66 -1.31 3.52
CA LEU A 66 -0.20 -1.40 3.48
C LEU A 66 0.34 -2.57 4.33
N PHE A 67 -0.20 -2.79 5.52
CA PHE A 67 0.20 -3.91 6.37
C PHE A 67 -0.09 -5.26 5.70
N ASN A 68 -1.32 -5.45 5.22
CA ASN A 68 -1.72 -6.67 4.52
C ASN A 68 -0.86 -6.91 3.27
N LEU A 69 -0.61 -5.86 2.48
CA LEU A 69 0.23 -5.93 1.29
C LEU A 69 1.66 -6.38 1.63
N ARG A 70 2.27 -5.77 2.67
CA ARG A 70 3.63 -6.13 3.12
C ARG A 70 3.69 -7.57 3.62
N LEU A 71 2.67 -8.01 4.35
CA LEU A 71 2.58 -9.38 4.86
C LEU A 71 2.47 -10.39 3.72
N ALA A 72 1.61 -10.14 2.73
CA ALA A 72 1.44 -10.99 1.57
C ALA A 72 2.75 -11.16 0.78
N LEU A 73 3.49 -10.06 0.57
CA LEU A 73 4.80 -10.08 -0.09
C LEU A 73 5.84 -10.90 0.70
N ALA A 74 5.85 -10.76 2.03
CA ALA A 74 6.75 -11.54 2.89
C ALA A 74 6.42 -13.04 2.86
N VAL A 75 5.14 -13.41 2.93
CA VAL A 75 4.67 -14.81 2.84
C VAL A 75 5.02 -15.41 1.46
N ALA A 76 4.96 -14.62 0.39
CA ALA A 76 5.35 -15.02 -0.96
C ALA A 76 6.88 -15.11 -1.17
N GLY A 77 7.69 -14.90 -0.12
CA GLY A 77 9.15 -15.01 -0.18
C GLY A 77 9.88 -13.79 -0.74
N THR A 78 9.19 -12.66 -0.94
CA THR A 78 9.77 -11.40 -1.43
C THR A 78 9.39 -10.23 -0.52
N PRO A 79 9.91 -10.19 0.72
CA PRO A 79 9.52 -9.18 1.69
C PRO A 79 9.87 -7.76 1.22
N ALA A 80 9.34 -6.75 1.93
CA ALA A 80 9.52 -5.37 1.55
C ALA A 80 10.09 -4.50 2.67
N THR A 81 11.00 -3.60 2.32
CA THR A 81 11.29 -2.39 3.10
C THR A 81 10.25 -1.33 2.76
N VAL A 82 9.77 -0.61 3.77
CA VAL A 82 8.71 0.40 3.62
C VAL A 82 9.26 1.78 3.94
N ARG A 83 9.05 2.73 3.03
CA ARG A 83 9.23 4.16 3.26
C ARG A 83 7.86 4.83 3.34
N LEU A 84 7.54 5.41 4.49
CA LEU A 84 6.31 6.19 4.69
C LEU A 84 6.46 7.61 4.12
N ARG A 85 5.38 8.14 3.55
CA ARG A 85 5.32 9.46 2.88
C ARG A 85 6.58 9.77 2.07
N PRO A 86 6.88 8.95 1.05
CA PRO A 86 8.15 9.02 0.33
C PRO A 86 8.33 10.31 -0.48
N TYR A 87 7.23 10.97 -0.88
CA TYR A 87 7.24 12.13 -1.78
C TYR A 87 6.47 13.30 -1.18
N PRO A 88 7.15 14.39 -0.78
CA PRO A 88 6.48 15.59 -0.27
C PRO A 88 5.48 16.22 -1.26
N ALA A 89 5.74 16.10 -2.56
CA ALA A 89 4.90 16.66 -3.63
C ALA A 89 3.69 15.78 -4.02
N GLU A 90 3.64 14.52 -3.57
CA GLU A 90 2.51 13.60 -3.81
C GLU A 90 1.94 13.13 -2.47
N PRO A 91 1.18 13.98 -1.74
CA PRO A 91 0.76 13.70 -0.37
C PRO A 91 -0.20 12.51 -0.24
N ASP A 92 -0.88 12.15 -1.32
CA ASP A 92 -1.75 10.98 -1.38
C ASP A 92 -0.94 9.67 -1.43
N VAL A 93 0.36 9.69 -1.80
CA VAL A 93 1.25 8.53 -1.70
C VAL A 93 1.70 8.37 -0.24
N VAL A 94 1.04 7.46 0.48
CA VAL A 94 1.27 7.27 1.91
C VAL A 94 2.45 6.34 2.20
N ALA A 95 2.81 5.46 1.27
CA ALA A 95 3.96 4.57 1.41
C ALA A 95 4.51 4.09 0.07
N ARG A 96 5.81 3.73 0.06
CA ARG A 96 6.46 2.96 -1.00
C ARG A 96 7.12 1.72 -0.40
N LEU A 97 6.93 0.59 -1.05
CA LEU A 97 7.52 -0.70 -0.76
C LEU A 97 8.58 -1.00 -1.82
N LEU A 98 9.76 -1.42 -1.38
CA LEU A 98 10.83 -1.92 -2.24
C LEU A 98 11.20 -3.35 -1.82
N PRO A 99 11.55 -4.24 -2.75
CA PRO A 99 12.02 -5.58 -2.41
C PRO A 99 13.15 -5.54 -1.37
N ASP A 100 13.04 -6.40 -0.37
CA ASP A 100 14.00 -6.59 0.69
C ASP A 100 14.47 -8.04 0.69
N LEU A 101 15.59 -8.29 1.35
CA LEU A 101 16.08 -9.64 1.57
C LEU A 101 15.25 -10.32 2.67
N PRO A 102 14.93 -11.63 2.54
CA PRO A 102 14.38 -12.43 3.63
C PRO A 102 15.27 -12.29 4.87
N ARG A 103 14.70 -11.78 5.97
CA ARG A 103 15.41 -11.80 7.25
C ARG A 103 15.48 -13.26 7.72
N ARG A 104 16.68 -13.72 8.05
CA ARG A 104 16.83 -15.02 8.73
C ARG A 104 16.10 -14.96 10.09
N PRO A 105 15.46 -16.05 10.51
CA PRO A 105 14.82 -16.15 11.82
C PRO A 105 15.84 -15.97 12.95
#